data_AF-A0A6P3Z3Y0-F1
#
_entry.id   AF-A0A6P3Z3Y0-F1
#
_cell.length_a   1.000
_cell.length_b   1.000
_cell.length_c   1.000
_cell.angle_alpha   90.00
_cell.angle_beta   90.00
_cell.angle_gamma   90.00
#
_symmetry.space_group_name_H-M   'P 1'
#
loop_
_entity.id
_entity.type
_entity.pdbx_description
1 polymer ?
#
loop_
_entity_poly.entity_id
_entity_poly.type
_entity_poly.pdbx_seq_one_letter_code
_entity_poly.pdbx_strand_id
1 'polypeptide(L)'
;MVQEPFLAGGIVPVQNWYAPDLSMGAHGGLAGWTEADVIALLKTGRSAKGTASGPMAEVVMRSTQHLDDDDLKAMATYLKSLPDREPQRQRESAVGARDLALRGQKVYTQQCAECHADDGRGKGDAYPPLDGNVSVTDPTGINAIRVVLSGGFAPVTKDNPRPYSMPPFTQKLTDDDAAAVVTYIRQAWSNKAAAG
;
A
#
# COMPACT_ATOMS: atom_id res chain seq x y z
N MET A 1 4.22 -6.89 -31.47
CA MET A 1 4.55 -7.34 -30.09
C MET A 1 4.49 -6.10 -29.22
N VAL A 2 3.51 -6.00 -28.33
CA VAL A 2 3.52 -4.94 -27.31
C VAL A 2 4.46 -5.46 -26.21
N GLN A 3 5.62 -4.83 -26.04
CA GLN A 3 6.54 -5.15 -24.96
C GLN A 3 5.81 -4.82 -23.65
N GLU A 4 5.60 -5.80 -22.78
CA GLU A 4 5.10 -5.49 -21.44
C GLU A 4 6.07 -4.50 -20.78
N PRO A 5 5.60 -3.35 -20.30
CA PRO A 5 6.48 -2.34 -19.77
C PRO A 5 7.21 -2.90 -18.54
N PHE A 6 8.54 -2.90 -18.60
CA PHE A 6 9.39 -3.45 -17.54
C PHE A 6 9.11 -2.75 -16.20
N LEU A 7 8.96 -3.54 -15.12
CA LEU A 7 8.61 -3.10 -13.77
C LEU A 7 7.29 -2.29 -13.67
N ALA A 8 6.34 -2.49 -14.58
CA ALA A 8 5.05 -1.79 -14.59
C ALA A 8 4.00 -2.30 -13.60
N GLY A 9 4.43 -3.11 -12.61
CA GLY A 9 3.56 -3.71 -11.62
C GLY A 9 2.75 -4.88 -12.15
N GLY A 10 2.07 -5.57 -11.25
CA GLY A 10 1.30 -6.76 -11.57
C GLY A 10 1.03 -7.64 -10.36
N ILE A 11 0.19 -8.65 -10.54
CA ILE A 11 -0.07 -9.64 -9.50
C ILE A 11 1.16 -10.55 -9.38
N VAL A 12 1.67 -10.68 -8.15
CA VAL A 12 2.68 -11.68 -7.78
C VAL A 12 2.00 -13.05 -7.79
N PRO A 13 2.35 -13.94 -8.73
CA PRO A 13 1.70 -15.24 -8.86
C PRO A 13 1.83 -16.05 -7.56
N VAL A 14 0.86 -16.92 -7.29
CA VAL A 14 0.77 -17.79 -6.10
C VAL A 14 0.51 -17.05 -4.79
N GLN A 15 1.13 -15.89 -4.55
CA GLN A 15 0.99 -15.13 -3.31
C GLN A 15 -0.24 -14.20 -3.34
N ASN A 16 -0.73 -13.85 -4.53
CA ASN A 16 -1.91 -13.01 -4.76
C ASN A 16 -1.81 -11.63 -4.07
N TRP A 17 -0.60 -11.07 -4.12
CA TRP A 17 -0.31 -9.68 -3.78
C TRP A 17 -0.12 -8.89 -5.06
N TYR A 18 -0.50 -7.62 -5.07
CA TYR A 18 -0.20 -6.72 -6.15
C TYR A 18 1.15 -6.02 -5.90
N ALA A 19 2.11 -6.23 -6.79
CA ALA A 19 3.32 -5.42 -6.84
C ALA A 19 3.00 -4.12 -7.61
N PRO A 20 3.18 -2.94 -7.00
CA PRO A 20 2.95 -1.69 -7.71
C PRO A 20 3.95 -1.49 -8.84
N ASP A 21 3.57 -0.68 -9.82
CA ASP A 21 4.53 -0.10 -10.76
C ASP A 21 5.59 0.68 -9.98
N LEU A 22 6.87 0.47 -10.33
CA LEU A 22 8.00 1.08 -9.64
C LEU A 22 8.47 2.38 -10.28
N SER A 23 7.84 2.84 -11.38
CA SER A 23 8.15 4.15 -11.95
C SER A 23 7.77 5.28 -10.99
N MET A 24 8.72 6.20 -10.78
CA MET A 24 8.52 7.42 -9.98
C MET A 24 8.06 8.61 -10.84
N GLY A 25 7.98 8.41 -12.15
CA GLY A 25 7.57 9.41 -13.13
C GLY A 25 6.07 9.70 -13.13
N ALA A 26 5.62 10.51 -14.08
CA ALA A 26 4.21 10.83 -14.24
C ALA A 26 3.39 9.55 -14.45
N HIS A 27 2.27 9.46 -13.72
CA HIS A 27 1.36 8.31 -13.73
C HIS A 27 1.98 6.97 -13.30
N GLY A 28 3.21 6.98 -12.79
CA GLY A 28 3.85 5.80 -12.23
C GLY A 28 3.29 5.42 -10.86
N GLY A 29 3.44 4.15 -10.48
CA GLY A 29 2.94 3.65 -9.19
C GLY A 29 3.65 4.26 -7.97
N LEU A 30 4.84 4.84 -8.15
CA LEU A 30 5.58 5.59 -7.15
C LEU A 30 5.63 7.10 -7.46
N ALA A 31 4.70 7.61 -8.28
CA ALA A 31 4.63 9.04 -8.56
C ALA A 31 4.58 9.87 -7.26
N GLY A 32 5.45 10.87 -7.16
CA GLY A 32 5.56 11.73 -5.96
C GLY A 32 6.34 11.13 -4.79
N TRP A 33 6.92 9.94 -4.93
CA TRP A 33 7.98 9.45 -4.03
C TRP A 33 9.30 10.16 -4.31
N THR A 34 10.11 10.31 -3.27
CA THR A 34 11.50 10.77 -3.39
C THR A 34 12.46 9.58 -3.32
N GLU A 35 13.71 9.76 -3.75
CA GLU A 35 14.76 8.74 -3.55
C GLU A 35 14.92 8.41 -2.06
N ALA A 36 14.79 9.42 -1.18
CA ALA A 36 14.85 9.22 0.26
C ALA A 36 13.72 8.32 0.78
N ASP A 37 12.50 8.45 0.23
CA ASP A 37 11.38 7.56 0.59
C ASP A 37 11.66 6.11 0.19
N VAL A 38 12.25 5.90 -1.00
CA VAL A 38 12.63 4.57 -1.49
C VAL A 38 13.73 3.97 -0.60
N ILE A 39 14.78 4.73 -0.32
CA ILE A 39 15.88 4.29 0.55
C ILE A 39 15.34 3.94 1.93
N ALA A 40 14.52 4.80 2.53
CA ALA A 40 13.92 4.56 3.84
C ALA A 40 13.09 3.27 3.86
N LEU A 41 12.26 3.04 2.84
CA LEU A 41 11.46 1.82 2.73
C LEU A 41 12.34 0.58 2.60
N LEU A 42 13.35 0.59 1.73
CA LEU A 42 14.22 -0.55 1.49
C LEU A 42 15.12 -0.86 2.70
N LYS A 43 15.55 0.16 3.43
CA LYS A 43 16.43 0.04 4.61
C LYS A 43 15.67 -0.40 5.86
N THR A 44 14.52 0.21 6.11
CA THR A 44 13.81 0.09 7.40
C THR A 44 12.47 -0.63 7.29
N GLY A 45 11.95 -0.77 6.06
CA GLY A 45 10.61 -1.25 5.77
C GLY A 45 9.54 -0.18 5.80
N ARG A 46 9.90 1.09 6.02
CA ARG A 46 8.97 2.20 6.27
C ARG A 46 9.44 3.49 5.63
N SER A 47 8.49 4.29 5.14
CA SER A 47 8.71 5.64 4.65
C SER A 47 7.49 6.52 4.94
N ALA A 48 7.59 7.82 4.66
CA ALA A 48 6.45 8.73 4.76
C ALA A 48 5.33 8.38 3.76
N LYS A 49 5.63 7.57 2.73
CA LYS A 49 4.72 7.18 1.66
C LYS A 49 4.09 5.79 1.85
N GLY A 50 4.57 5.02 2.83
CA GLY A 50 4.01 3.71 3.13
C GLY A 50 4.93 2.80 3.93
N THR A 51 4.42 1.61 4.22
CA THR A 51 5.13 0.56 4.97
C THR A 51 5.10 -0.71 4.14
N ALA A 52 6.24 -1.41 4.05
CA ALA A 52 6.32 -2.69 3.39
C ALA A 52 5.46 -3.74 4.12
N SER A 53 4.71 -4.51 3.35
CA SER A 53 3.85 -5.60 3.85
C SER A 53 3.96 -6.82 2.94
N GLY A 54 3.53 -7.97 3.45
CA GLY A 54 3.48 -9.21 2.65
C GLY A 54 4.86 -9.60 2.11
N PRO A 55 5.00 -9.98 0.82
CA PRO A 55 6.27 -10.43 0.25
C PRO A 55 7.37 -9.36 0.34
N MET A 56 7.03 -8.08 0.20
CA MET A 56 8.01 -7.01 0.32
C MET A 56 8.52 -6.83 1.75
N ALA A 57 7.71 -7.14 2.77
CA ALA A 57 8.21 -7.17 4.15
C ALA A 57 9.28 -8.27 4.32
N GLU A 58 9.08 -9.47 3.74
CA GLU A 58 10.10 -10.52 3.78
C GLU A 58 11.38 -10.13 3.04
N VAL A 59 11.26 -9.46 1.89
CA VAL A 59 12.42 -8.93 1.14
C VAL A 59 13.22 -7.94 1.99
N VAL A 60 12.54 -6.99 2.63
CA VAL A 60 13.21 -6.04 3.52
C VAL A 60 13.85 -6.76 4.69
N MET A 61 13.10 -7.63 5.35
CA MET A 61 13.54 -8.35 6.53
C MET A 61 14.76 -9.24 6.26
N ARG A 62 14.85 -9.88 5.09
CA ARG A 62 15.89 -10.88 4.80
C ARG A 62 16.98 -10.41 3.87
N SER A 63 16.83 -9.24 3.24
CA SER A 63 17.74 -8.79 2.19
C SER A 63 18.03 -7.30 2.26
N THR A 64 17.11 -6.42 1.86
CA THR A 64 17.48 -5.02 1.54
C THR A 64 17.91 -4.21 2.74
N GLN A 65 17.47 -4.56 3.96
CA GLN A 65 17.95 -3.90 5.19
C GLN A 65 19.44 -4.15 5.49
N HIS A 66 20.07 -5.13 4.82
CA HIS A 66 21.47 -5.49 5.00
C HIS A 66 22.39 -4.89 3.95
N LEU A 67 21.83 -4.19 2.96
CA LEU A 67 22.61 -3.44 1.97
C LEU A 67 23.20 -2.19 2.63
N ASP A 68 24.30 -1.70 2.06
CA ASP A 68 24.85 -0.41 2.45
C ASP A 68 24.07 0.75 1.81
N ASP A 69 24.38 1.96 2.25
CA ASP A 69 23.66 3.16 1.81
C ASP A 69 23.94 3.50 0.34
N ASP A 70 25.09 3.09 -0.21
CA ASP A 70 25.45 3.33 -1.61
C ASP A 70 24.64 2.42 -2.54
N ASP A 71 24.47 1.14 -2.18
CA ASP A 71 23.62 0.19 -2.90
C ASP A 71 22.15 0.63 -2.88
N LEU A 72 21.64 1.02 -1.71
CA LEU A 72 20.25 1.52 -1.58
C LEU A 72 20.02 2.77 -2.43
N LYS A 73 21.00 3.68 -2.45
CA LYS A 73 20.95 4.88 -3.28
C LYS A 73 21.01 4.55 -4.78
N ALA A 74 21.83 3.58 -5.18
CA ALA A 74 21.89 3.10 -6.55
C ALA A 74 20.53 2.53 -7.00
N MET A 75 19.88 1.73 -6.16
CA MET A 75 18.53 1.21 -6.41
C MET A 75 17.51 2.34 -6.56
N ALA A 76 17.49 3.31 -5.64
CA ALA A 76 16.57 4.46 -5.72
C ALA A 76 16.81 5.32 -6.96
N THR A 77 18.08 5.55 -7.31
CA THR A 77 18.47 6.26 -8.55
C THR A 77 17.97 5.52 -9.78
N TYR A 78 18.11 4.18 -9.80
CA TYR A 78 17.62 3.35 -10.89
C TYR A 78 16.10 3.46 -11.05
N LEU A 79 15.34 3.33 -9.96
CA LEU A 79 13.88 3.46 -10.02
C LEU A 79 13.44 4.85 -10.51
N LYS A 80 14.15 5.90 -10.12
CA LYS A 80 13.90 7.27 -10.60
C LYS A 80 14.17 7.44 -12.09
N SER A 81 15.10 6.66 -12.65
CA SER A 81 15.44 6.70 -14.08
C SER A 81 14.46 5.96 -14.99
N LEU A 82 13.50 5.22 -14.42
CA LEU A 82 12.46 4.56 -15.18
C LEU A 82 11.59 5.58 -15.92
N PRO A 83 11.11 5.27 -17.14
CA PRO A 83 10.27 6.18 -17.90
C PRO A 83 8.91 6.40 -17.24
N ASP A 84 8.27 7.51 -17.59
CA ASP A 84 6.87 7.79 -17.28
C ASP A 84 5.95 6.67 -17.78
N ARG A 85 4.77 6.55 -17.17
CA ARG A 85 3.76 5.58 -17.59
C ARG A 85 2.64 6.24 -18.38
N GLU A 86 2.02 5.43 -19.23
CA GLU A 86 0.74 5.81 -19.81
C GLU A 86 -0.35 5.85 -18.72
N PRO A 87 -1.25 6.84 -18.75
CA PRO A 87 -2.36 6.91 -17.83
C PRO A 87 -3.22 5.64 -17.89
N GLN A 88 -3.30 4.90 -16.79
CA GLN A 88 -4.22 3.76 -16.69
C GLN A 88 -5.65 4.26 -16.48
N ARG A 89 -6.56 3.83 -17.35
CA ARG A 89 -7.98 4.15 -17.23
C ARG A 89 -8.64 3.20 -16.23
N GLN A 90 -8.80 3.66 -14.98
CA GLN A 90 -9.57 2.92 -13.99
C GLN A 90 -11.06 2.95 -14.37
N ARG A 91 -11.73 1.79 -14.40
CA ARG A 91 -13.18 1.71 -14.57
C ARG A 91 -13.84 1.83 -13.21
N GLU A 92 -14.49 2.95 -12.95
CA GLU A 92 -15.35 3.10 -11.78
C GLU A 92 -16.71 2.44 -12.05
N SER A 93 -17.15 1.56 -11.16
CA SER A 93 -18.54 1.11 -11.13
C SER A 93 -19.35 2.06 -10.24
N ALA A 94 -20.31 2.76 -10.82
CA ALA A 94 -21.11 3.78 -10.12
C ALA A 94 -22.35 3.22 -9.39
N VAL A 95 -22.70 1.94 -9.59
CA VAL A 95 -23.95 1.38 -9.05
C VAL A 95 -23.75 0.96 -7.59
N GLY A 96 -24.54 1.53 -6.68
CA GLY A 96 -24.49 1.20 -5.25
C GLY A 96 -23.33 1.85 -4.48
N ALA A 97 -22.52 2.69 -5.13
CA ALA A 97 -21.30 3.29 -4.54
C ALA A 97 -21.57 4.06 -3.25
N ARG A 98 -22.71 4.76 -3.16
CA ARG A 98 -23.08 5.55 -1.97
C ARG A 98 -23.38 4.68 -0.75
N ASP A 99 -24.17 3.63 -0.92
CA ASP A 99 -24.55 2.74 0.18
C ASP A 99 -23.33 1.94 0.66
N LEU A 100 -22.49 1.52 -0.28
CA LEU A 100 -21.22 0.86 0.01
C LEU A 100 -20.27 1.79 0.78
N ALA A 101 -20.16 3.06 0.38
CA ALA A 101 -19.35 4.05 1.07
C ALA A 101 -19.85 4.32 2.51
N LEU A 102 -21.17 4.43 2.71
CA LEU A 102 -21.75 4.62 4.05
C LEU A 102 -21.52 3.40 4.95
N ARG A 103 -21.69 2.19 4.40
CA ARG A 103 -21.38 0.94 5.11
C ARG A 103 -19.90 0.88 5.49
N GLY A 104 -19.02 1.18 4.53
CA GLY A 104 -17.57 1.19 4.74
C GLY A 104 -17.12 2.22 5.78
N GLN A 105 -17.68 3.44 5.75
CA GLN A 105 -17.42 4.47 6.76
C GLN A 105 -17.82 4.01 8.15
N LYS A 106 -18.97 3.35 8.29
CA LYS A 106 -19.42 2.81 9.58
C LYS A 106 -18.45 1.76 10.10
N VAL A 107 -18.03 0.81 9.26
CA VAL A 107 -17.03 -0.21 9.64
C VAL A 107 -15.71 0.46 10.04
N TYR A 108 -15.24 1.44 9.25
CA TYR A 108 -14.01 2.17 9.52
C TYR A 108 -14.03 2.83 10.92
N THR A 109 -15.10 3.55 11.22
CA THR A 109 -15.27 4.25 12.50
C THR A 109 -15.26 3.27 13.67
N GLN A 110 -15.85 2.09 13.49
CA GLN A 110 -16.00 1.08 14.56
C GLN A 110 -14.76 0.23 14.78
N GLN A 111 -13.96 -0.02 13.74
CA GLN A 111 -12.90 -1.05 13.77
C GLN A 111 -11.51 -0.51 13.47
N CYS A 112 -11.38 0.63 12.79
CA CYS A 112 -10.12 1.07 12.19
C CYS A 112 -9.62 2.40 12.75
N ALA A 113 -10.53 3.35 13.00
CA ALA A 113 -10.20 4.74 13.36
C ALA A 113 -9.41 4.87 14.67
N GLU A 114 -9.57 3.94 15.61
CA GLU A 114 -8.80 3.93 16.85
C GLU A 114 -7.28 3.89 16.60
N CYS A 115 -6.85 3.12 15.60
CA CYS A 115 -5.43 3.02 15.23
C CYS A 115 -5.08 4.00 14.11
N HIS A 116 -5.93 4.11 13.08
CA HIS A 116 -5.62 4.86 11.86
C HIS A 116 -6.08 6.33 11.87
N ALA A 117 -6.67 6.80 12.98
CA ALA A 117 -7.29 8.12 13.15
C ALA A 117 -8.49 8.36 12.23
N ASP A 118 -9.38 9.30 12.58
CA ASP A 118 -10.59 9.58 11.77
C ASP A 118 -10.25 10.15 10.38
N ASP A 119 -9.11 10.82 10.27
CA ASP A 119 -8.58 11.42 9.05
C ASP A 119 -7.61 10.51 8.29
N GLY A 120 -7.45 9.26 8.71
CA GLY A 120 -6.60 8.29 8.01
C GLY A 120 -5.10 8.56 8.06
N ARG A 121 -4.65 9.56 8.82
CA ARG A 121 -3.22 9.91 8.92
C ARG A 121 -2.43 8.99 9.84
N GLY A 122 -3.09 8.07 10.53
CA GLY A 122 -2.44 7.19 11.50
C GLY A 122 -2.03 7.95 12.77
N LYS A 123 -1.23 7.29 13.61
CA LYS A 123 -0.72 7.86 14.87
C LYS A 123 0.74 7.48 15.07
N GLY A 124 1.62 8.48 14.90
CA GLY A 124 3.06 8.34 15.05
C GLY A 124 3.63 7.20 14.21
N ASP A 125 4.71 6.59 14.70
CA ASP A 125 5.36 5.46 14.03
C ASP A 125 4.69 4.12 14.34
N ALA A 126 3.65 4.05 15.17
CA ALA A 126 2.99 2.77 15.46
C ALA A 126 1.98 2.40 14.38
N TYR A 127 1.19 3.38 13.93
CA TYR A 127 0.05 3.15 13.05
C TYR A 127 0.19 3.98 11.78
N PRO A 128 0.43 3.34 10.62
CA PRO A 128 0.77 4.05 9.39
C PRO A 128 -0.44 4.81 8.82
N PRO A 129 -0.18 5.87 8.03
CA PRO A 129 -1.23 6.55 7.28
C PRO A 129 -1.84 5.61 6.22
N LEU A 130 -3.15 5.70 6.09
CA LEU A 130 -3.93 5.10 5.01
C LEU A 130 -4.17 6.12 3.88
N ASP A 131 -4.19 7.41 4.22
CA ASP A 131 -4.27 8.50 3.24
C ASP A 131 -2.96 8.59 2.43
N GLY A 132 -3.06 8.56 1.11
CA GLY A 132 -1.93 8.62 0.19
C GLY A 132 -1.04 7.37 0.15
N ASN A 133 -1.44 6.27 0.79
CA ASN A 133 -0.65 5.05 0.85
C ASN A 133 -0.79 4.22 -0.43
N VAL A 134 0.33 3.92 -1.09
CA VAL A 134 0.33 3.21 -2.39
C VAL A 134 -0.27 1.80 -2.33
N SER A 135 -0.17 1.10 -1.20
CA SER A 135 -0.80 -0.21 -1.01
C SER A 135 -2.31 -0.12 -0.78
N VAL A 136 -2.80 1.07 -0.41
CA VAL A 136 -4.23 1.37 -0.35
C VAL A 136 -4.73 1.74 -1.74
N THR A 137 -3.99 2.55 -2.50
CA THR A 137 -4.45 3.12 -3.78
C THR A 137 -4.05 2.29 -5.01
N ASP A 138 -3.56 1.06 -4.82
CA ASP A 138 -3.19 0.19 -5.94
C ASP A 138 -4.40 -0.07 -6.87
N PRO A 139 -4.21 -0.36 -8.17
CA PRO A 139 -5.32 -0.48 -9.11
C PRO A 139 -6.36 -1.56 -8.77
N THR A 140 -6.00 -2.56 -7.95
CA THR A 140 -6.85 -3.73 -7.67
C THR A 140 -7.50 -3.70 -6.29
N GLY A 141 -6.93 -3.00 -5.30
CA GLY A 141 -7.36 -3.03 -3.90
C GLY A 141 -7.07 -4.32 -3.17
N ILE A 142 -6.46 -5.31 -3.84
CA ILE A 142 -6.24 -6.64 -3.28
C ILE A 142 -5.31 -6.61 -2.06
N ASN A 143 -4.33 -5.71 -2.06
CA ASN A 143 -3.40 -5.56 -0.95
C ASN A 143 -4.11 -5.07 0.30
N ALA A 144 -4.95 -4.04 0.17
CA ALA A 144 -5.74 -3.50 1.27
C ALA A 144 -6.72 -4.55 1.83
N ILE A 145 -7.45 -5.27 0.98
CA ILE A 145 -8.34 -6.37 1.41
C ILE A 145 -7.55 -7.42 2.20
N ARG A 146 -6.40 -7.82 1.68
CA ARG A 146 -5.58 -8.88 2.30
C ARG A 146 -5.04 -8.45 3.66
N VAL A 147 -4.57 -7.21 3.77
CA VAL A 147 -4.11 -6.63 5.03
C VAL A 147 -5.25 -6.51 6.05
N VAL A 148 -6.45 -6.12 5.63
CA VAL A 148 -7.64 -6.09 6.52
C VAL A 148 -8.00 -7.48 7.01
N LEU A 149 -8.10 -8.47 6.12
CA LEU A 149 -8.56 -9.81 6.47
C LEU A 149 -7.51 -10.58 7.28
N SER A 150 -6.26 -10.56 6.84
CA SER A 150 -5.17 -11.37 7.39
C SER A 150 -4.35 -10.65 8.47
N GLY A 151 -4.52 -9.33 8.61
CA GLY A 151 -3.61 -8.52 9.40
C GLY A 151 -2.21 -8.51 8.81
N GLY A 152 -1.23 -8.17 9.63
CA GLY A 152 0.17 -8.24 9.24
C GLY A 152 1.07 -7.42 10.15
N PHE A 153 2.36 -7.44 9.84
CA PHE A 153 3.38 -6.66 10.53
C PHE A 153 4.24 -5.97 9.49
N ALA A 154 4.73 -4.78 9.84
CA ALA A 154 5.90 -4.23 9.17
C ALA A 154 7.08 -5.20 9.34
N PRO A 155 8.08 -5.19 8.44
CA PRO A 155 9.24 -6.08 8.60
C PRO A 155 10.01 -5.77 9.89
N VAL A 156 10.53 -6.83 10.51
CA VAL A 156 11.48 -6.70 11.61
C VAL A 156 12.81 -6.23 11.03
N THR A 157 13.23 -5.05 11.41
CA THR A 157 14.51 -4.48 10.97
C THR A 157 15.35 -4.01 12.14
N LYS A 158 16.63 -3.67 11.88
CA LYS A 158 17.49 -3.06 12.91
C LYS A 158 16.86 -1.78 13.50
N ASP A 159 16.19 -1.00 12.66
CA ASP A 159 15.53 0.26 13.05
C ASP A 159 14.10 0.06 13.56
N ASN A 160 13.54 -1.15 13.40
CA ASN A 160 12.22 -1.53 13.90
C ASN A 160 12.20 -2.99 14.39
N PRO A 161 12.86 -3.30 15.51
CA PRO A 161 13.03 -4.68 15.96
C PRO A 161 11.74 -5.31 16.53
N ARG A 162 10.72 -4.49 16.82
CA ARG A 162 9.44 -4.90 17.40
C ARG A 162 8.27 -4.16 16.73
N PRO A 163 7.96 -4.47 15.47
CA PRO A 163 6.88 -3.81 14.74
C PRO A 163 5.53 -4.09 15.39
N TYR A 164 4.66 -3.06 15.43
CA TYR A 164 3.26 -3.24 15.78
C TYR A 164 2.54 -4.07 14.70
N SER A 165 1.60 -4.93 15.14
CA SER A 165 0.70 -5.65 14.24
C SER A 165 -0.51 -4.83 13.87
N MET A 166 -0.96 -5.01 12.63
CA MET A 166 -2.36 -4.88 12.28
C MET A 166 -3.10 -6.20 12.60
N PRO A 167 -4.16 -6.18 13.43
CA PRO A 167 -4.91 -7.39 13.76
C PRO A 167 -5.69 -7.92 12.55
N PRO A 168 -5.91 -9.24 12.45
CA PRO A 168 -6.74 -9.82 11.40
C PRO A 168 -8.24 -9.60 11.70
N PHE A 169 -9.00 -9.24 10.67
CA PHE A 169 -10.45 -9.03 10.78
C PHE A 169 -11.29 -10.14 10.14
N THR A 170 -10.69 -11.20 9.60
CA THR A 170 -11.41 -12.31 8.95
C THR A 170 -12.50 -12.98 9.81
N GLN A 171 -12.40 -12.93 11.14
CA GLN A 171 -13.41 -13.47 12.06
C GLN A 171 -14.45 -12.44 12.52
N LYS A 172 -14.23 -11.15 12.21
CA LYS A 172 -15.07 -10.04 12.66
C LYS A 172 -15.89 -9.41 11.54
N LEU A 173 -15.37 -9.44 10.31
CA LEU A 173 -15.99 -8.82 9.14
C LEU A 173 -16.50 -9.89 8.17
N THR A 174 -17.66 -9.62 7.57
CA THR A 174 -18.10 -10.34 6.38
C THR A 174 -17.29 -9.88 5.16
N ASP A 175 -17.29 -10.66 4.09
CA ASP A 175 -16.63 -10.28 2.83
C ASP A 175 -17.17 -8.92 2.31
N ASP A 176 -18.48 -8.69 2.42
CA ASP A 176 -19.10 -7.42 2.05
C ASP A 176 -18.63 -6.25 2.94
N ASP A 177 -18.45 -6.47 4.24
CA ASP A 177 -17.95 -5.41 5.14
C ASP A 177 -16.48 -5.10 4.87
N ALA A 178 -15.69 -6.12 4.55
CA ALA A 178 -14.29 -5.97 4.17
C ALA A 178 -14.16 -5.20 2.85
N ALA A 179 -14.95 -5.56 1.83
CA ALA A 179 -14.99 -4.83 0.56
C ALA A 179 -15.49 -3.39 0.75
N ALA A 180 -16.52 -3.19 1.57
CA ALA A 180 -17.07 -1.86 1.87
C ALA A 180 -16.04 -0.95 2.55
N VAL A 181 -15.36 -1.43 3.59
CA VAL A 181 -14.37 -0.62 4.32
C VAL A 181 -13.16 -0.31 3.46
N VAL A 182 -12.68 -1.26 2.66
CA VAL A 182 -11.58 -1.01 1.72
C VAL A 182 -11.98 -0.01 0.66
N THR A 183 -13.18 -0.13 0.08
CA THR A 183 -13.71 0.86 -0.87
C THR A 183 -13.79 2.24 -0.25
N TYR A 184 -14.30 2.37 0.98
CA TYR A 184 -14.34 3.65 1.69
C TYR A 184 -12.93 4.26 1.86
N ILE A 185 -11.99 3.48 2.39
CA ILE A 185 -10.60 3.95 2.62
C ILE A 185 -9.95 4.42 1.30
N ARG A 186 -10.21 3.72 0.20
CA ARG A 186 -9.67 4.01 -1.14
C ARG A 186 -10.24 5.28 -1.80
N GLN A 187 -11.37 5.75 -1.31
CA GLN A 187 -12.08 6.93 -1.83
C GLN A 187 -12.12 8.09 -0.83
N ALA A 188 -11.63 7.88 0.39
CA ALA A 188 -11.60 8.88 1.45
C ALA A 188 -10.36 9.78 1.39
N TRP A 189 -10.47 10.97 1.98
CA TRP A 189 -9.37 11.92 2.14
C TRP A 189 -8.74 12.34 0.80
N SER A 190 -7.42 12.18 0.62
CA SER A 190 -6.76 12.45 -0.67
C SER A 190 -6.81 11.25 -1.63
N ASN A 191 -7.26 10.07 -1.17
CA ASN A 191 -7.33 8.88 -1.99
C ASN A 191 -8.43 9.01 -3.06
N LYS A 192 -8.08 8.66 -4.30
CA LYS A 192 -8.98 8.66 -5.46
C LYS A 192 -8.81 7.38 -6.27
N ALA A 193 -8.86 6.24 -5.59
CA ALA A 193 -8.72 4.94 -6.21
C ALA A 193 -10.10 4.31 -6.47
N ALA A 194 -10.21 3.52 -7.55
CA ALA A 194 -11.42 2.76 -7.84
C ALA A 194 -11.84 1.86 -6.66
N ALA A 195 -13.14 1.60 -6.54
CA ALA A 195 -13.67 0.65 -5.56
C ALA A 195 -12.94 -0.70 -5.67
N GLY A 196 -12.65 -1.30 -4.51
CA GLY A 196 -11.91 -2.55 -4.37
C GLY A 196 -12.81 -3.73 -4.06
#